data_AF-A0A2D6AR80-F1
#
_entry.id   AF-A0A2D6AR80-F1
#
_cell.length_a   1.000
_cell.length_b   1.000
_cell.length_c   1.000
_cell.angle_alpha   90.00
_cell.angle_beta   90.00
_cell.angle_gamma   90.00
#
_symmetry.space_group_name_H-M   'P 1'
#
loop_
_entity.id
_entity.type
_entity.pdbx_description
1 polymer ?
#
loop_
_entity_poly.entity_id
_entity_poly.type
_entity_poly.pdbx_seq_one_letter_code
_entity_poly.pdbx_strand_id
1 'polypeptide(L)'
;MNIKSIIVFGVVLFAASQLFAQSSIDVLQKSNASYLEGMEKQGYEFRSQIVTEFNAENAEQNVNIRLKEGFTYQLVAMGDADVTVLGVEVKSFKKLGSSNLESEKPADNQEYLTFVPEKSGKYKISLNVKDFSSAGKGFVSFMVLRK
;
A
#
# COMPACT_ATOMS: atom_id res chain seq x y z
N MET A 1 33.22 5.45 -12.91
CA MET A 1 32.24 4.94 -11.93
C MET A 1 30.90 5.57 -12.28
N ASN A 2 30.01 4.83 -12.95
CA ASN A 2 28.80 5.37 -13.55
C ASN A 2 27.66 5.42 -12.51
N ILE A 3 27.32 6.63 -12.06
CA ILE A 3 26.11 6.89 -11.29
C ILE A 3 24.97 6.97 -12.31
N LYS A 4 24.08 5.97 -12.33
CA LYS A 4 22.83 6.06 -13.08
C LYS A 4 21.80 6.76 -12.20
N SER A 5 21.41 7.96 -12.61
CA SER A 5 20.32 8.74 -12.04
C SER A 5 19.02 7.93 -12.07
N ILE A 6 18.36 7.79 -10.92
CA ILE A 6 16.98 7.30 -10.83
C ILE A 6 16.07 8.52 -10.89
N ILE A 7 15.28 8.60 -11.96
CA ILE A 7 14.21 9.58 -12.12
C ILE A 7 12.95 8.97 -11.48
N VAL A 8 12.50 9.52 -10.36
CA VAL A 8 11.22 9.17 -9.74
C VAL A 8 10.16 10.14 -10.26
N PHE A 9 9.28 9.68 -11.16
CA PHE A 9 8.07 10.40 -11.53
C PHE A 9 6.93 9.96 -10.60
N GLY A 10 6.58 10.82 -9.66
CA GLY A 10 5.37 10.70 -8.84
C GLY A 10 5.11 12.05 -8.19
N VAL A 11 4.02 12.71 -8.59
CA VAL A 11 3.63 14.02 -8.06
C VAL A 11 3.34 13.86 -6.56
N VAL A 12 4.19 14.39 -5.70
CA VAL A 12 3.92 14.54 -4.28
C VAL A 12 3.36 15.94 -4.05
N LEU A 13 2.06 16.03 -3.80
CA LEU A 13 1.42 17.29 -3.36
C LEU A 13 1.68 17.44 -1.85
N PHE A 14 2.53 18.38 -1.45
CA PHE A 14 2.74 18.76 -0.06
C PHE A 14 1.97 20.05 0.27
N ALA A 15 0.99 19.97 1.17
CA ALA A 15 0.47 21.14 1.89
C ALA A 15 1.20 21.24 3.25
N ALA A 16 1.63 22.44 3.62
CA ALA A 16 2.65 22.67 4.62
C ALA A 16 2.21 22.45 6.08
N SER A 17 2.84 21.48 6.76
CA SER A 17 3.03 21.38 8.22
C SER A 17 4.44 20.82 8.50
N GLN A 18 5.44 21.54 7.99
CA GLN A 18 6.78 21.04 7.72
C GLN A 18 7.72 21.30 8.90
N LEU A 19 7.92 20.31 9.78
CA LEU A 19 9.25 20.03 10.36
C LEU A 19 9.24 18.67 11.10
N PHE A 20 8.18 18.34 11.84
CA PHE A 20 8.04 17.03 12.51
C PHE A 20 7.52 15.93 11.57
N ALA A 21 6.65 16.28 10.61
CA ALA A 21 6.14 15.33 9.62
C ALA A 21 7.23 14.79 8.68
N GLN A 22 8.29 15.58 8.43
CA GLN A 22 9.35 15.18 7.51
C GLN A 22 10.14 13.99 8.05
N SER A 23 10.45 13.94 9.34
CA SER A 23 11.24 12.84 9.91
C SER A 23 10.50 11.50 9.93
N SER A 24 9.20 11.48 10.25
CA SER A 24 8.42 10.24 10.29
C SER A 24 8.14 9.70 8.88
N ILE A 25 7.87 10.59 7.91
CA ILE A 25 7.73 10.21 6.50
C ILE A 25 9.05 9.67 5.94
N ASP A 26 10.19 10.31 6.25
CA ASP A 26 11.50 9.84 5.78
C ASP A 26 11.84 8.44 6.33
N VAL A 27 11.51 8.17 7.59
CA VAL A 27 11.65 6.84 8.21
C VAL A 27 10.76 5.82 7.51
N LEU A 28 9.49 6.17 7.26
CA LEU A 28 8.55 5.31 6.55
C LEU A 28 9.04 5.00 5.12
N GLN A 29 9.55 5.99 4.40
CA GLN A 29 10.10 5.80 3.06
C GLN A 29 11.31 4.86 3.05
N LYS A 30 12.23 4.99 4.02
CA LYS A 30 13.36 4.07 4.15
C LYS A 30 12.91 2.65 4.47
N SER A 31 11.93 2.51 5.36
CA SER A 31 11.33 1.21 5.71
C SER A 31 10.68 0.55 4.48
N ASN A 32 9.88 1.31 3.74
CA ASN A 32 9.27 0.85 2.48
C ASN A 32 10.33 0.43 1.46
N ALA A 33 11.40 1.22 1.27
CA ALA A 33 12.47 0.88 0.33
C ALA A 33 13.15 -0.44 0.71
N SER A 34 13.50 -0.61 1.99
CA SER A 34 14.10 -1.86 2.47
C SER A 34 13.17 -3.07 2.29
N TYR A 35 11.87 -2.89 2.52
CA TYR A 35 10.88 -3.93 2.29
C TYR A 35 10.78 -4.29 0.80
N LEU A 36 10.67 -3.29 -0.08
CA LEU A 36 10.60 -3.48 -1.52
C LEU A 36 11.83 -4.20 -2.08
N GLU A 37 13.03 -3.87 -1.63
CA GLU A 37 14.25 -4.60 -2.01
C GLU A 37 14.19 -6.10 -1.63
N GLY A 38 13.62 -6.41 -0.46
CA GLY A 38 13.39 -7.79 -0.03
C GLY A 38 12.36 -8.52 -0.89
N MET A 39 11.32 -7.82 -1.33
CA MET A 39 10.25 -8.36 -2.17
C MET A 39 10.70 -8.54 -3.62
N GLU A 40 11.51 -7.63 -4.17
CA GLU A 40 12.12 -7.75 -5.49
C GLU A 40 13.01 -8.99 -5.60
N LYS A 41 13.79 -9.30 -4.55
CA LYS A 41 14.59 -10.54 -4.47
C LYS A 41 13.72 -11.81 -4.48
N GLN A 42 12.46 -11.69 -4.07
CA GLN A 42 11.48 -12.77 -4.10
C GLN A 42 10.66 -12.80 -5.40
N GLY A 43 11.00 -11.95 -6.38
CA GLY A 43 10.35 -11.88 -7.68
C GLY A 43 9.12 -10.98 -7.74
N TYR A 44 8.88 -10.15 -6.72
CA TYR A 44 7.77 -9.20 -6.75
C TYR A 44 8.17 -7.88 -7.43
N GLU A 45 7.21 -7.26 -8.10
CA GLU A 45 7.30 -5.94 -8.69
C GLU A 45 6.36 -4.96 -7.99
N PHE A 46 6.88 -3.77 -7.68
CA PHE A 46 6.08 -2.67 -7.18
C PHE A 46 5.07 -2.15 -8.23
N ARG A 47 3.81 -1.92 -7.82
CA ARG A 47 2.74 -1.44 -8.72
C ARG A 47 2.15 -0.10 -8.30
N SER A 48 1.92 0.11 -7.01
CA SER A 48 1.25 1.31 -6.50
C SER A 48 1.54 1.48 -5.02
N GLN A 49 1.55 2.74 -4.56
CA GLN A 49 1.65 3.11 -3.15
C GLN A 49 0.69 4.26 -2.85
N ILE A 50 0.14 4.26 -1.65
CA ILE A 50 -0.54 5.40 -1.06
C ILE A 50 0.05 5.62 0.33
N VAL A 51 0.55 6.83 0.60
CA VAL A 51 0.96 7.25 1.94
C VAL A 51 -0.09 8.22 2.47
N THR A 52 -0.59 7.97 3.66
CA THR A 52 -1.61 8.79 4.31
C THR A 52 -1.26 8.99 5.78
N GLU A 53 -1.76 10.07 6.37
CA GLU A 53 -1.84 10.17 7.83
C GLU A 53 -2.72 9.03 8.36
N PHE A 54 -2.27 8.44 9.46
CA PHE A 54 -2.98 7.41 10.18
C PHE A 54 -4.07 8.02 11.05
N ASN A 55 -5.31 7.58 10.85
CA ASN A 55 -6.44 7.91 11.71
C ASN A 55 -7.08 6.62 12.21
N ALA A 56 -6.94 6.34 13.51
CA ALA A 56 -7.52 5.16 14.16
C ALA A 56 -9.05 5.06 13.99
N GLU A 57 -9.74 6.18 13.82
CA GLU A 57 -11.20 6.22 13.66
C GLU A 57 -11.66 5.98 12.21
N ASN A 58 -10.80 6.22 11.20
CA ASN A 58 -11.13 6.11 9.78
C ASN A 58 -9.86 5.95 8.92
N ALA A 59 -9.17 4.82 9.04
CA ALA A 59 -7.99 4.52 8.20
C ALA A 59 -8.35 3.86 6.85
N GLU A 60 -9.60 3.98 6.38
CA GLU A 60 -9.99 3.43 5.07
C GLU A 60 -9.33 4.22 3.94
N GLN A 61 -8.48 3.55 3.18
CA GLN A 61 -7.80 4.09 2.00
C GLN A 61 -8.28 3.42 0.72
N ASN A 62 -8.51 4.25 -0.29
CA ASN A 62 -9.02 3.80 -1.58
C ASN A 62 -7.89 3.79 -2.61
N VAL A 63 -7.52 2.60 -3.08
CA VAL A 63 -6.52 2.39 -4.13
C VAL A 63 -7.20 2.11 -5.46
N ASN A 64 -6.90 2.92 -6.47
CA ASN A 64 -7.30 2.64 -7.85
C ASN A 64 -6.14 2.03 -8.62
N ILE A 65 -6.27 0.79 -9.07
CA ILE A 65 -5.18 0.06 -9.73
C ILE A 65 -5.66 -0.72 -10.95
N ARG A 66 -4.79 -0.85 -11.96
CA ARG A 66 -5.01 -1.79 -13.07
C ARG A 66 -4.36 -3.12 -12.75
N LEU A 67 -5.18 -4.16 -12.68
CA LEU A 67 -4.76 -5.52 -12.42
C LEU A 67 -4.88 -6.35 -13.70
N LYS A 68 -3.96 -7.30 -13.84
CA LYS A 68 -3.91 -8.29 -14.92
C LYS A 68 -4.21 -9.67 -14.34
N GLU A 69 -5.06 -10.41 -15.03
CA GLU A 69 -5.36 -11.83 -14.78
C GLU A 69 -4.10 -12.68 -14.85
N GLY A 70 -4.07 -13.76 -14.07
CA GLY A 70 -2.95 -14.72 -14.02
C GLY A 70 -1.74 -14.27 -13.20
N PHE A 71 -1.75 -13.05 -12.65
CA PHE A 71 -0.71 -12.57 -11.73
C PHE A 71 -1.21 -12.63 -10.28
N THR A 72 -0.30 -12.93 -9.36
CA THR A 72 -0.59 -12.86 -7.92
C THR A 72 -0.22 -11.47 -7.42
N TYR A 73 -1.12 -10.84 -6.69
CA TYR A 73 -0.89 -9.54 -6.07
C TYR A 73 -0.87 -9.67 -4.57
N GLN A 74 -0.02 -8.85 -3.95
CA GLN A 74 0.10 -8.72 -2.51
C GLN A 74 -0.21 -7.28 -2.12
N LEU A 75 -1.06 -7.12 -1.11
CA LEU A 75 -1.39 -5.85 -0.47
C LEU A 75 -0.75 -5.86 0.90
N VAL A 76 0.08 -4.86 1.16
CA VAL A 76 0.77 -4.70 2.45
C VAL A 76 0.57 -3.28 2.93
N ALA A 77 0.52 -3.10 4.25
CA ALA A 77 0.61 -1.78 4.85
C ALA A 77 1.81 -1.73 5.81
N MET A 78 2.48 -0.59 5.81
CA MET A 78 3.61 -0.30 6.68
C MET A 78 3.33 1.01 7.38
N GLY A 79 3.53 1.06 8.69
CA GLY A 79 3.45 2.31 9.44
C GLY A 79 4.83 2.91 9.67
N ASP A 80 4.85 4.17 10.06
CA ASP A 80 6.06 4.88 10.45
C ASP A 80 6.50 4.51 11.88
N ALA A 81 7.42 5.30 12.45
CA ALA A 81 7.92 5.05 13.81
C ALA A 81 6.84 5.16 14.89
N ASP A 82 5.76 5.91 14.62
CA ASP A 82 4.68 6.19 15.57
C ASP A 82 3.51 5.22 15.42
N VAL A 83 3.45 4.47 14.31
CA VAL A 83 2.39 3.51 13.97
C VAL A 83 3.00 2.16 13.61
N THR A 84 2.79 1.15 14.45
CA THR A 84 3.07 -0.25 14.09
C THR A 84 1.83 -0.85 13.45
N VAL A 85 1.93 -1.20 12.16
CA VAL A 85 0.89 -1.97 11.44
C VAL A 85 1.14 -3.45 11.67
N LEU A 86 0.13 -4.15 12.18
CA LEU A 86 0.15 -5.59 12.41
C LEU A 86 -0.74 -6.35 11.44
N GLY A 87 -1.58 -5.63 10.68
CA GLY A 87 -2.33 -6.24 9.59
C GLY A 87 -3.13 -5.29 8.72
N VAL A 88 -3.57 -5.82 7.59
CA VAL A 88 -4.39 -5.12 6.59
C VAL A 88 -5.71 -5.85 6.41
N GLU A 89 -6.79 -5.08 6.30
CA GLU A 89 -8.10 -5.59 5.94
C GLU A 89 -8.56 -4.95 4.62
N VAL A 90 -9.14 -5.76 3.73
CA VAL A 90 -9.85 -5.24 2.56
C VAL A 90 -11.32 -5.07 2.90
N LYS A 91 -11.77 -3.81 2.92
CA LYS A 91 -13.17 -3.43 3.12
C LYS A 91 -14.00 -3.60 1.86
N SER A 92 -13.40 -3.34 0.70
CA SER A 92 -14.06 -3.52 -0.60
C SER A 92 -13.04 -3.78 -1.70
N PHE A 93 -13.41 -4.58 -2.70
CA PHE A 93 -12.55 -4.84 -3.86
C PHE A 93 -13.38 -4.84 -5.14
N LYS A 94 -13.61 -3.67 -5.73
CA LYS A 94 -14.56 -3.53 -6.82
C LYS A 94 -13.86 -3.42 -8.17
N LYS A 95 -14.19 -4.30 -9.11
CA LYS A 95 -13.85 -4.09 -10.53
C LYS A 95 -14.67 -2.92 -11.09
N LEU A 96 -14.00 -1.88 -11.55
CA LEU A 96 -14.64 -0.72 -12.15
C LEU A 96 -15.15 -1.05 -13.55
N GLY A 97 -16.40 -0.69 -13.84
CA GLY A 97 -17.04 -0.94 -15.13
C GLY A 97 -17.59 -2.37 -15.31
N SER A 98 -17.64 -3.18 -14.25
CA SER A 98 -18.35 -4.47 -14.27
C SER A 98 -19.71 -4.35 -13.58
N SER A 99 -20.72 -5.05 -14.11
CA SER A 99 -22.05 -5.19 -13.50
C SER A 99 -22.05 -6.12 -12.29
N ASN A 100 -21.01 -6.97 -12.13
CA ASN A 100 -20.90 -7.90 -11.02
C ASN A 100 -20.15 -7.22 -9.87
N LEU A 101 -20.87 -7.06 -8.75
CA LEU A 101 -20.44 -6.33 -7.55
C LEU A 101 -19.65 -7.19 -6.55
N GLU A 102 -19.66 -8.51 -6.72
CA GLU A 102 -19.07 -9.41 -5.73
C GLU A 102 -17.59 -9.63 -6.01
N SER A 103 -16.81 -9.23 -5.03
CA SER A 103 -15.36 -9.26 -5.06
C SER A 103 -14.85 -10.55 -4.48
N GLU A 104 -13.97 -11.26 -5.19
CA GLU A 104 -13.09 -12.25 -4.55
C GLU A 104 -12.40 -11.55 -3.37
N LYS A 105 -12.71 -12.01 -2.15
CA LYS A 105 -12.08 -11.47 -0.95
C LYS A 105 -10.62 -11.92 -0.95
N PRO A 106 -9.64 -11.01 -0.86
CA PRO A 106 -8.24 -11.39 -0.73
C PRO A 106 -8.04 -12.34 0.45
N ALA A 107 -7.17 -13.34 0.29
CA ALA A 107 -6.79 -14.23 1.37
C ALA A 107 -5.98 -13.43 2.40
N ASP A 108 -6.40 -13.51 3.67
CA ASP A 108 -5.79 -12.80 4.80
C ASP A 108 -4.76 -13.70 5.49
N ASN A 109 -3.53 -13.20 5.60
CA ASN A 109 -2.47 -13.85 6.34
C ASN A 109 -1.83 -12.96 7.40
N GLN A 110 -2.70 -12.25 8.14
CA GLN A 110 -2.41 -11.34 9.24
C GLN A 110 -1.61 -10.10 8.82
N GLU A 111 -0.43 -10.25 8.22
CA GLU A 111 0.48 -9.15 7.89
C GLU A 111 0.20 -8.50 6.52
N TYR A 112 -0.29 -9.29 5.58
CA TYR A 112 -0.59 -8.86 4.22
C TYR A 112 -1.82 -9.59 3.70
N LEU A 113 -2.26 -9.22 2.50
CA LEU A 113 -3.34 -9.88 1.79
C LEU A 113 -2.87 -10.32 0.42
N THR A 114 -3.30 -11.49 -0.04
CA THR A 114 -2.94 -12.01 -1.37
C THR A 114 -4.20 -12.22 -2.21
N PHE A 115 -4.14 -11.86 -3.50
CA PHE A 115 -5.24 -12.12 -4.43
C PHE A 115 -4.75 -12.36 -5.86
N VAL A 116 -5.55 -13.09 -6.65
CA VAL A 116 -5.34 -13.30 -8.09
C VAL A 116 -6.62 -12.85 -8.78
N PRO A 117 -6.62 -11.78 -9.60
CA PRO A 117 -7.85 -11.29 -10.20
C PRO A 117 -8.35 -12.23 -11.29
N GLU A 118 -9.63 -12.64 -11.25
CA GLU A 118 -10.23 -13.48 -12.30
C GLU A 118 -10.18 -12.85 -13.71
N LYS A 119 -10.21 -11.52 -13.81
CA LYS A 119 -10.26 -10.81 -15.09
C LYS A 119 -9.46 -9.52 -15.06
N SER A 120 -8.62 -9.31 -16.07
CA SER A 120 -7.89 -8.04 -16.22
C SER A 120 -8.82 -6.80 -16.23
N GLY A 121 -8.39 -5.69 -15.62
CA GLY A 121 -9.17 -4.45 -15.60
C GLY A 121 -8.73 -3.43 -14.55
N LYS A 122 -9.53 -2.37 -14.39
CA LYS A 122 -9.37 -1.37 -13.32
C LYS A 122 -10.14 -1.83 -12.09
N TYR A 123 -9.54 -1.68 -10.93
CA TYR A 123 -10.11 -2.04 -9.64
C TYR A 123 -9.99 -0.87 -8.66
N LYS A 124 -11.01 -0.71 -7.82
CA LYS A 124 -11.01 0.14 -6.65
C LYS A 124 -10.96 -0.76 -5.42
N ILE A 125 -9.91 -0.64 -4.63
CA ILE A 125 -9.68 -1.44 -3.43
C ILE A 125 -9.77 -0.51 -2.22
N SER A 126 -10.72 -0.74 -1.32
CA SER A 126 -10.76 -0.10 -0.01
C SER A 126 -9.97 -0.95 0.97
N LEU A 127 -8.91 -0.37 1.54
CA LEU A 127 -8.03 -0.99 2.52
C LEU A 127 -8.21 -0.30 3.86
N ASN A 128 -8.06 -1.05 4.95
CA ASN A 128 -7.97 -0.48 6.28
C ASN A 128 -6.81 -1.15 7.02
N VAL A 129 -6.24 -0.47 8.01
CA VAL A 129 -5.36 -1.13 8.97
C VAL A 129 -6.24 -1.93 9.93
N LYS A 130 -5.98 -3.24 10.04
CA LYS A 130 -6.78 -4.17 10.85
C LYS A 130 -6.38 -4.13 12.31
N ASP A 131 -5.09 -4.36 12.56
CA ASP A 131 -4.48 -4.40 13.86
C ASP A 131 -3.32 -3.42 13.88
N PHE A 132 -3.23 -2.59 14.93
CA PHE A 132 -2.17 -1.61 15.07
C PHE A 132 -1.83 -1.33 16.53
N SER A 133 -0.61 -0.85 16.74
CA SER A 133 -0.21 -0.12 17.95
C SER A 133 0.21 1.28 17.51
N SER A 134 -0.29 2.31 18.18
CA SER A 134 0.07 3.69 17.87
C SER A 134 0.47 4.45 19.13
N ALA A 135 1.56 5.20 19.04
CA ALA A 135 1.99 6.15 20.07
C ALA A 135 1.43 7.57 19.84
N GLY A 136 0.67 7.80 18.76
CA GLY A 136 0.11 9.11 18.44
C GLY A 136 -0.43 9.24 17.02
N LYS A 137 -0.18 10.40 16.40
CA LYS A 137 -0.40 10.60 14.96
C LYS A 137 0.85 10.13 14.22
N GLY A 138 0.67 9.36 13.15
CA GLY A 138 1.76 8.95 12.27
C GLY A 138 1.25 8.75 10.85
N PHE A 139 2.01 8.03 10.04
CA PHE A 139 1.73 7.75 8.64
C PHE A 139 1.67 6.26 8.38
N VAL A 140 0.79 5.86 7.46
CA VAL A 140 0.72 4.50 6.91
C VAL A 140 0.88 4.55 5.40
N SER A 141 1.67 3.61 4.90
CA SER A 141 1.90 3.33 3.49
C SER A 141 1.20 2.04 3.11
N PHE A 142 0.24 2.10 2.19
CA PHE A 142 -0.35 0.93 1.55
C PHE A 142 0.33 0.68 0.22
N MET A 143 0.89 -0.51 0.02
CA MET A 143 1.59 -0.89 -1.21
C MET A 143 0.91 -2.06 -1.89
N VAL A 144 0.93 -2.05 -3.22
CA VAL A 144 0.49 -3.17 -4.06
C VAL A 144 1.68 -3.71 -4.83
N LEU A 145 1.95 -4.99 -4.62
CA LEU A 145 3.02 -5.73 -5.27
C LEU A 145 2.44 -6.80 -6.20
N ARG A 146 3.18 -7.18 -7.22
CA ARG A 146 2.82 -8.21 -8.19
C ARG A 146 3.92 -9.25 -8.27
N LYS A 147 3.58 -10.52 -8.13
CA LYS A 147 4.43 -11.66 -8.44
C LYS A 147 4.14 -12.17 -9.85
#